data_AF-A0A1C6FE12-F1
#
_entry.id   AF-A0A1C6FE12-F1
#
_cell.length_a   1.000
_cell.length_b   1.000
_cell.length_c   1.000
_cell.angle_alpha   90.00
_cell.angle_beta   90.00
_cell.angle_gamma   90.00
#
_symmetry.space_group_name_H-M   'P 1'
#
loop_
_entity.id
_entity.type
_entity.pdbx_description
1 polymer ?
#
loop_
_entity_poly.entity_id
_entity_poly.type
_entity_poly.pdbx_seq_one_letter_code
_entity_poly.pdbx_strand_id
1 'polypeptide(L)' 'MYNFENVKGLYEDGYRCIYYDNTENNPSVYLKNFESEDSKEIQFENEEQFAQFKDYLDSLNTLRD' A
#
# COMPACT_ATOMS: atom_id res chain seq x y z
N MET A 1 4.91 9.44 -6.89
CA MET A 1 4.60 8.57 -8.05
C MET A 1 4.59 7.13 -7.57
N TYR A 2 3.48 6.43 -7.77
CA TYR A 2 3.36 5.02 -7.43
C TYR A 2 4.41 4.19 -8.20
N ASN A 3 5.11 3.32 -7.49
CA ASN A 3 5.99 2.31 -8.06
C ASN A 3 5.77 1.03 -7.27
N PHE A 4 5.26 -0.01 -7.94
CA PHE A 4 4.90 -1.27 -7.30
C PHE A 4 6.08 -1.94 -6.59
N GLU A 5 7.30 -1.85 -7.15
CA GLU A 5 8.50 -2.42 -6.53
C GLU A 5 8.87 -1.68 -5.23
N ASN A 6 8.65 -0.36 -5.17
CA ASN A 6 8.83 0.39 -3.93
C ASN A 6 7.81 -0.06 -2.87
N VAL A 7 6.57 -0.36 -3.26
CA VAL A 7 5.55 -0.82 -2.31
C VAL A 7 5.95 -2.17 -1.71
N LYS A 8 6.40 -3.13 -2.52
CA LYS A 8 6.90 -4.41 -2.01
C LYS A 8 8.05 -4.21 -1.02
N GLY A 9 9.02 -3.36 -1.37
CA GLY A 9 10.14 -3.03 -0.47
C GLY A 9 9.68 -2.46 0.87
N LEU A 10 8.67 -1.58 0.88
CA LEU A 10 8.10 -1.08 2.14
C LEU A 10 7.49 -2.20 2.99
N TYR A 11 6.82 -3.18 2.39
CA TYR A 11 6.25 -4.31 3.13
C TYR A 11 7.34 -5.23 3.70
N GLU A 12 8.43 -5.44 2.96
CA GLU A 12 9.63 -6.14 3.43
C GLU A 12 10.31 -5.39 4.58
N ASP A 13 10.33 -4.05 4.52
CA ASP A 13 10.83 -3.16 5.57
C ASP A 13 9.89 -3.06 6.80
N GLY A 14 8.79 -3.82 6.83
CA GLY A 14 7.88 -3.88 7.97
C GLY A 14 6.74 -2.87 7.97
N TYR A 15 6.58 -2.06 6.91
CA TYR A 15 5.41 -1.20 6.77
C TYR A 15 4.14 -2.02 6.54
N ARG A 16 3.03 -1.55 7.10
CA ARG A 16 1.70 -2.12 6.87
C ARG A 16 0.72 -1.03 6.50
N CYS A 17 -0.19 -1.34 5.59
CA CYS A 17 -1.34 -0.47 5.30
C CYS A 17 -2.21 -0.35 6.55
N ILE A 18 -2.52 0.89 6.93
CA ILE A 18 -3.40 1.20 8.05
C ILE A 18 -4.70 1.87 7.59
N TYR A 19 -4.68 2.50 6.41
CA TYR A 19 -5.83 3.19 5.83
C TYR A 19 -5.62 3.37 4.33
N TYR A 20 -6.72 3.37 3.58
CA TYR A 20 -6.73 3.81 2.19
C TYR A 20 -7.96 4.69 1.96
N ASP A 21 -7.77 5.75 1.19
CA ASP A 21 -8.83 6.65 0.74
C ASP A 21 -9.05 6.44 -0.76
N ASN A 22 -10.29 6.14 -1.12
CA ASN A 22 -10.73 5.97 -2.50
C ASN A 22 -11.89 6.89 -2.86
N THR A 23 -12.11 7.95 -2.08
CA THR A 23 -13.21 8.90 -2.28
C THR A 23 -12.88 10.00 -3.28
N GLU A 24 -11.59 10.23 -3.54
CA GLU A 24 -11.10 11.19 -4.54
C GLU A 24 -10.74 10.53 -5.87
N ASN A 25 -10.56 11.34 -6.93
CA ASN A 25 -10.13 10.88 -8.25
C ASN A 25 -8.79 10.11 -8.22
N ASN A 26 -7.95 10.37 -7.23
CA ASN A 26 -6.66 9.72 -7.04
C ASN A 26 -6.67 8.99 -5.70
N PRO A 27 -6.76 7.65 -5.70
CA PRO A 27 -6.69 6.88 -4.47
C PRO A 27 -5.38 7.16 -3.73
N SER A 28 -5.43 7.11 -2.40
CA SER A 28 -4.27 7.29 -1.54
C SER A 28 -4.21 6.19 -0.50
N VAL A 29 -3.01 5.69 -0.20
CA VAL A 29 -2.79 4.65 0.82
C VAL A 29 -1.79 5.16 1.85
N TYR A 30 -2.10 4.90 3.10
CA TYR A 30 -1.30 5.27 4.25
C TYR A 30 -0.69 4.01 4.87
N LEU A 31 0.63 3.99 4.91
CA LEU A 31 1.44 2.92 5.46
C LEU A 31 2.09 3.38 6.77
N LYS A 32 2.13 2.50 7.77
CA LYS A 32 2.82 2.71 9.05
C LYS A 32 3.85 1.61 9.27
N ASN A 33 5.04 1.99 9.68
CA ASN A 33 5.98 1.08 10.33
C ASN A 33 5.85 1.28 11.84
N PHE A 34 5.51 0.21 12.56
CA PHE A 34 5.28 0.27 14.01
C PHE A 34 6.58 0.13 14.82
N GLU A 35 7.65 -0.37 14.21
CA GLU A 35 8.96 -0.51 14.85
C GLU A 35 9.73 0.82 14.81
N SER A 36 9.74 1.49 13.66
CA SER A 36 10.42 2.79 13.49
C SER A 36 9.53 4.00 13.78
N GLU A 37 8.23 3.78 14.00
CA GLU A 37 7.20 4.82 14.08
C GLU A 37 7.12 5.73 12.84
N ASP A 38 7.65 5.32 11.69
CA ASP A 38 7.58 6.09 10.44
C ASP A 38 6.25 5.86 9.69
N SER A 39 5.82 6.85 8.92
CA SER A 39 4.57 6.83 8.14
C SER A 39 4.83 7.27 6.70
N LYS A 40 4.21 6.59 5.73
CA LYS A 40 4.32 6.94 4.32
C LYS A 40 2.95 7.01 3.66
N GLU A 41 2.80 7.96 2.75
CA GLU A 41 1.64 8.10 1.88
C GLU A 41 2.04 7.72 0.45
N ILE A 42 1.20 6.91 -0.19
CA ILE A 42 1.32 6.54 -1.59
C ILE A 42 0.08 7.03 -2.30
N GLN A 43 0.27 7.99 -3.21
CA GLN A 43 -0.76 8.45 -4.12
C GLN A 43 -0.70 7.66 -5.42
N PHE A 44 -1.87 7.22 -5.87
CA PHE A 44 -2.08 6.48 -7.11
C PHE A 44 -2.55 7.45 -8.19
N GLU A 45 -2.07 7.25 -9.41
CA GLU A 45 -2.42 8.12 -10.54
C GLU A 45 -3.69 7.66 -11.25
N ASN A 46 -4.06 6.39 -11.07
CA ASN A 46 -5.21 5.77 -11.71
C ASN A 46 -5.69 4.54 -10.93
N GLU A 47 -6.89 4.08 -11.29
CA GLU A 47 -7.55 2.93 -10.68
C GLU A 47 -6.78 1.61 -10.91
N GLU A 48 -6.08 1.46 -12.04
CA GLU A 48 -5.32 0.24 -12.36
C GLU A 48 -4.16 0.02 -11.38
N GLN A 49 -3.40 1.09 -11.06
CA GLN A 49 -2.34 1.04 -10.05
C GLN A 49 -2.90 0.67 -8.67
N PHE A 50 -4.08 1.20 -8.33
CA PHE A 50 -4.73 0.91 -7.05
C PHE A 50 -5.26 -0.52 -6.99
N ALA A 51 -5.82 -1.05 -8.08
CA ALA A 51 -6.23 -2.45 -8.20
C ALA A 51 -5.04 -3.39 -8.02
N GLN A 52 -3.90 -3.11 -8.66
CA GLN A 52 -2.67 -3.89 -8.48
C GLN A 52 -2.22 -3.93 -7.01
N PHE A 53 -2.35 -2.81 -6.30
CA PHE A 53 -2.05 -2.76 -4.87
C PHE A 53 -3.02 -3.59 -4.03
N LYS A 54 -4.33 -3.57 -4.34
CA LYS A 54 -5.31 -4.41 -3.65
C LYS A 54 -5.06 -5.90 -3.87
N ASP A 55 -4.80 -6.31 -5.10
CA ASP A 55 -4.49 -7.71 -5.42
C ASP A 55 -3.26 -8.19 -4.63
N TYR A 56 -2.25 -7.32 -4.50
CA TYR A 56 -1.08 -7.61 -3.67
C TYR A 56 -1.46 -7.79 -2.19
N LEU A 57 -2.25 -6.87 -1.62
CA LEU A 57 -2.74 -6.98 -0.25
C LEU A 57 -3.52 -8.29 0.00
N ASP A 58 -4.42 -8.63 -0.92
CA ASP A 58 -5.22 -9.85 -0.83
C ASP A 58 -4.33 -11.10 -0.91
N SER A 59 -3.31 -11.10 -1.76
CA SER A 59 -2.32 -12.19 -1.85
C SER A 59 -1.53 -12.40 -0.56
N LEU A 60 -1.18 -11.32 0.15
CA LEU A 60 -0.51 -11.40 1.45
C LEU A 60 -1.43 -11.99 2.52
N ASN A 61 -2.73 -11.70 2.45
CA ASN A 61 -3.71 -12.25 3.37
C ASN A 61 -4.00 -13.73 3.10
N THR A 62 -4.05 -14.15 1.82
CA THR A 62 -4.28 -15.56 1.44
C THR A 62 -3.09 -16.47 1.72
N LEU A 63 -1.86 -15.95 1.74
CA LEU A 63 -0.66 -16.70 2.13
C LEU A 63 -0.59 -17.00 3.64
N ARG A 64 -1.55 -16.50 4.42
CA ARG A 64 -1.56 -16.60 5.88
C ARG A 64 -2.45 -17.73 6.41
N ASP A 65 -3.11 -18.46 5.52
CA ASP A 65 -3.86 -19.72 5.74
C ASP A 65 -3.03 -20.95 5.34
#